data_AF-A0A7Z7J4D3-F1
#
_entry.id   AF-A0A7Z7J4D3-F1
#
_cell.length_a   1.000
_cell.length_b   1.000
_cell.length_c   1.000
_cell.angle_alpha   90.00
_cell.angle_beta   90.00
_cell.angle_gamma   90.00
#
_symmetry.space_group_name_H-M   'P 1'
#
loop_
_entity.id
_entity.type
_entity.pdbx_description
1 polymer ?
#
loop_
_entity_poly.entity_id
_entity_poly.type
_entity_poly.pdbx_seq_one_letter_code
_entity_poly.pdbx_strand_id
1 'polypeptide(L)'
;MVVCDTCTSLSQFQMAARGAVTGTNVNSEVLVVNPVTEQAIWISVLPRSGGGTRSQVSKDSPKEVLPGEPIILPESGGIIRGKQKLESLEAAAAPGYDFLNRDLTPDEKAEVGAVIKLSGKDTIIVLPPDDGSGYFSSYNGTIAEGTKLYVFNRVAESNGGLLKIALASRIRQLLKNRLAAYFGKQSRVCSVYNNGDSVCWQIDLACPSCNTSINGTAKDVRGNILPSTGGEPIGGEGLTVVNTPPNVNYGPAGGTASKSEVWLFCSYIGGKIVSCYIQKF
;
A
#
# COMPACT_ATOMS: atom_id res chain seq x y z
N MET A 1 -13.98 4.38 2.91
CA MET A 1 -13.22 3.13 2.72
C MET A 1 -12.86 2.56 4.09
N VAL A 2 -13.04 1.25 4.28
CA VAL A 2 -12.78 0.51 5.53
C VAL A 2 -12.09 -0.82 5.23
N VAL A 3 -11.21 -1.24 6.16
CA VAL A 3 -10.63 -2.59 6.18
C VAL A 3 -11.47 -3.48 7.09
N CYS A 4 -11.83 -4.67 6.63
CA CYS A 4 -12.52 -5.71 7.39
C CYS A 4 -11.91 -7.07 7.04
N ASP A 5 -10.97 -7.54 7.85
CA ASP A 5 -10.26 -8.82 7.67
C ASP A 5 -11.13 -10.04 8.03
N THR A 6 -12.12 -9.87 8.91
CA THR A 6 -13.10 -10.91 9.25
C THR A 6 -14.28 -11.02 8.26
N CYS A 7 -14.38 -10.14 7.26
CA CYS A 7 -15.51 -10.13 6.33
C CYS A 7 -15.36 -11.23 5.26
N THR A 8 -16.23 -12.24 5.32
CA THR A 8 -16.31 -13.36 4.36
C THR A 8 -17.66 -13.45 3.64
N SER A 9 -18.71 -12.83 4.18
CA SER A 9 -20.05 -12.77 3.59
C SER A 9 -20.49 -11.34 3.28
N LEU A 10 -21.35 -11.17 2.26
CA LEU A 10 -21.84 -9.86 1.81
C LEU A 10 -22.47 -9.03 2.95
N SER A 11 -23.18 -9.66 3.88
CA SER A 11 -23.78 -9.00 5.04
C SER A 11 -22.73 -8.45 6.01
N GLN A 12 -21.59 -9.13 6.18
CA GLN A 12 -20.48 -8.60 6.98
C GLN A 12 -19.82 -7.39 6.31
N PHE A 13 -19.59 -7.44 4.99
CA PHE A 13 -19.11 -6.28 4.23
C PHE A 13 -20.09 -5.09 4.35
N GLN A 14 -21.41 -5.33 4.28
CA GLN A 14 -22.44 -4.30 4.46
C GLN A 14 -22.46 -3.71 5.89
N MET A 15 -22.31 -4.53 6.93
CA MET A 15 -22.23 -4.04 8.31
C MET A 15 -20.93 -3.25 8.57
N ALA A 16 -19.80 -3.67 8.00
CA ALA A 16 -18.56 -2.90 8.03
C ALA A 16 -18.68 -1.57 7.28
N ALA A 17 -19.41 -1.53 6.16
CA ALA A 17 -19.76 -0.29 5.48
C ALA A 17 -20.63 0.62 6.36
N ARG A 18 -21.68 0.08 7.01
CA ARG A 18 -22.52 0.88 7.93
C ARG A 18 -21.73 1.43 9.11
N GLY A 19 -20.84 0.63 9.70
CA GLY A 19 -19.95 1.08 10.78
C GLY A 19 -19.00 2.22 10.39
N ALA A 20 -18.74 2.41 9.09
CA ALA A 20 -17.92 3.50 8.57
C ALA A 20 -18.64 4.87 8.54
N VAL A 21 -19.99 4.88 8.54
CA VAL A 21 -20.80 6.06 8.20
C VAL A 21 -21.22 6.81 9.46
N THR A 22 -20.54 7.92 9.73
CA THR A 22 -20.91 8.88 10.77
C THR A 22 -22.04 9.79 10.30
N GLY A 23 -23.20 9.68 10.94
CA GLY A 23 -24.42 10.41 10.57
C GLY A 23 -25.58 9.46 10.26
N THR A 24 -26.80 10.01 10.30
CA THR A 24 -28.06 9.25 10.14
C THR A 24 -28.75 9.46 8.79
N ASN A 25 -28.44 10.55 8.07
CA ASN A 25 -29.19 11.00 6.89
C ASN A 25 -28.31 11.27 5.65
N VAL A 26 -27.19 10.56 5.47
CA VAL A 26 -26.22 10.81 4.38
C VAL A 26 -25.95 9.55 3.55
N ASN A 27 -26.35 9.57 2.28
CA ASN A 27 -25.98 8.55 1.28
C ASN A 27 -24.44 8.48 1.18
N SER A 28 -23.87 7.33 1.51
CA SER A 28 -22.42 7.18 1.67
C SER A 28 -21.90 5.95 0.93
N GLU A 29 -21.10 6.14 -0.13
CA GLU A 29 -20.41 5.05 -0.81
C GLU A 29 -19.10 4.69 -0.08
N VAL A 30 -18.95 3.41 0.28
CA VAL A 30 -17.84 2.90 1.07
C VAL A 30 -17.24 1.66 0.39
N LEU A 31 -16.01 1.80 -0.11
CA LEU A 31 -15.17 0.65 -0.45
C LEU A 31 -14.83 -0.11 0.84
N VAL A 32 -15.28 -1.35 0.98
CA VAL A 32 -14.89 -2.24 2.07
C VAL A 32 -13.95 -3.31 1.52
N VAL A 33 -12.81 -3.53 2.19
CA VAL A 33 -11.71 -4.38 1.72
C VAL A 33 -11.35 -5.40 2.78
N ASN A 34 -11.30 -6.68 2.40
CA ASN A 34 -10.64 -7.72 3.17
C ASN A 34 -9.22 -7.95 2.63
N PRO A 35 -8.15 -7.54 3.34
CA PRO A 35 -6.76 -7.70 2.90
C PRO A 35 -6.25 -9.15 3.01
N VAL A 36 -6.97 -10.05 3.68
CA VAL A 36 -6.62 -11.47 3.83
C VAL A 36 -7.12 -12.29 2.63
N THR A 37 -8.29 -11.95 2.08
CA THR A 37 -8.90 -12.65 0.93
C THR A 37 -8.76 -11.90 -0.40
N GLU A 38 -8.14 -10.72 -0.39
CA GLU A 38 -8.09 -9.75 -1.50
C GLU A 38 -9.47 -9.33 -2.05
N GLN A 39 -10.54 -9.62 -1.31
CA GLN A 39 -11.89 -9.24 -1.68
C GLN A 39 -12.15 -7.77 -1.35
N ALA A 40 -12.84 -7.08 -2.25
CA ALA A 40 -13.33 -5.74 -2.01
C ALA A 40 -14.69 -5.56 -2.69
N ILE A 41 -15.55 -4.73 -2.10
CA ILE A 41 -16.90 -4.43 -2.59
C ILE A 41 -17.15 -2.94 -2.34
N TRP A 42 -17.76 -2.25 -3.30
CA TRP A 42 -18.29 -0.90 -3.10
C TRP A 42 -19.71 -0.99 -2.55
N ILE A 43 -19.97 -0.35 -1.41
CA ILE A 43 -21.27 -0.41 -0.74
C ILE A 43 -21.78 1.00 -0.46
N SER A 44 -22.89 1.36 -1.10
CA SER A 44 -23.64 2.57 -0.81
C SER A 44 -24.62 2.31 0.32
N VAL A 45 -24.36 2.93 1.46
CA VAL A 45 -25.24 2.94 2.63
C VAL A 45 -26.26 4.07 2.47
N LEU A 46 -27.54 3.71 2.44
CA LEU A 46 -28.66 4.64 2.25
C LEU A 46 -29.51 4.70 3.53
N PRO A 47 -29.83 5.89 4.06
CA PRO A 47 -30.74 6.03 5.19
C PRO A 47 -32.18 5.84 4.72
N ARG A 48 -32.93 4.94 5.35
CA ARG A 48 -34.32 4.69 4.97
C ARG A 48 -35.22 5.78 5.54
N SER A 49 -35.74 6.66 4.68
CA SER A 49 -36.81 7.60 5.05
C SER A 49 -38.04 6.83 5.56
N GLY A 50 -38.68 7.36 6.62
CA GLY A 50 -39.54 6.56 7.48
C GLY A 50 -40.88 6.14 6.87
N GLY A 51 -41.27 4.89 7.13
CA GLY A 51 -42.66 4.40 7.01
C GLY A 51 -43.07 3.83 5.66
N GLY A 52 -43.00 2.50 5.51
CA GLY A 52 -43.54 1.80 4.35
C GLY A 52 -43.34 0.28 4.40
N THR A 53 -44.39 -0.49 4.13
CA THR A 53 -44.38 -1.97 4.18
C THR A 53 -44.17 -2.57 2.79
N ARG A 54 -43.41 -3.67 2.71
CA ARG A 54 -43.34 -4.69 1.62
C ARG A 54 -43.59 -4.23 0.16
N SER A 55 -42.64 -4.57 -0.72
CA SER A 55 -42.90 -5.60 -1.74
C SER A 55 -41.63 -6.26 -2.29
N GLN A 56 -41.79 -7.33 -3.06
CA GLN A 56 -40.73 -8.04 -3.81
C GLN A 56 -40.89 -7.80 -5.33
N VAL A 57 -40.00 -8.43 -6.12
CA VAL A 57 -40.18 -8.88 -7.53
C VAL A 57 -39.57 -8.02 -8.66
N SER A 58 -38.41 -8.50 -9.14
CA SER A 58 -38.06 -8.72 -10.58
C SER A 58 -37.47 -7.62 -11.50
N LYS A 59 -36.17 -7.84 -11.83
CA LYS A 59 -35.55 -7.91 -13.18
C LYS A 59 -35.06 -6.67 -13.98
N ASP A 60 -33.93 -6.95 -14.63
CA ASP A 60 -33.41 -6.56 -15.96
C ASP A 60 -33.01 -5.11 -16.30
N SER A 61 -31.69 -4.91 -16.20
CA SER A 61 -30.81 -4.21 -17.17
C SER A 61 -30.66 -2.66 -17.14
N PRO A 62 -29.48 -2.11 -17.53
CA PRO A 62 -29.06 -0.75 -17.15
C PRO A 62 -29.19 0.32 -18.25
N LYS A 63 -28.97 1.59 -17.86
CA LYS A 63 -28.66 2.73 -18.75
C LYS A 63 -27.65 3.69 -18.12
N GLU A 64 -26.92 4.43 -18.95
CA GLU A 64 -25.80 5.32 -18.59
C GLU A 64 -26.23 6.74 -18.18
N VAL A 65 -25.42 7.40 -17.33
CA VAL A 65 -25.25 8.87 -17.26
C VAL A 65 -23.77 9.18 -16.88
N LEU A 66 -23.24 10.33 -17.33
CA LEU A 66 -21.84 10.79 -17.16
C LEU A 66 -21.73 12.05 -16.24
N PRO A 67 -20.53 12.54 -15.85
CA PRO A 67 -20.31 13.15 -14.51
C PRO A 67 -20.27 14.70 -14.43
N GLY A 68 -20.21 15.20 -13.18
CA GLY A 68 -19.88 16.59 -12.80
C GLY A 68 -19.53 16.73 -11.30
N GLU A 69 -18.59 17.61 -10.94
CA GLU A 69 -17.98 17.80 -9.59
C GLU A 69 -18.40 19.15 -8.92
N PRO A 70 -17.80 19.63 -7.80
CA PRO A 70 -17.49 19.06 -6.47
C PRO A 70 -18.11 19.93 -5.31
N ILE A 71 -17.70 19.77 -4.03
CA ILE A 71 -17.46 20.85 -3.01
C ILE A 71 -16.92 20.31 -1.64
N ILE A 72 -16.39 21.21 -0.79
CA ILE A 72 -15.41 21.05 0.33
C ILE A 72 -15.66 22.18 1.38
N LEU A 73 -15.39 22.16 2.71
CA LEU A 73 -15.14 21.21 3.83
C LEU A 73 -15.38 21.97 5.17
N PRO A 74 -15.46 21.34 6.38
CA PRO A 74 -14.34 21.47 7.34
C PRO A 74 -14.09 20.27 8.29
N GLU A 75 -13.00 20.33 9.07
CA GLU A 75 -12.61 19.31 10.08
C GLU A 75 -12.85 19.75 11.53
N SER A 76 -13.03 18.77 12.43
CA SER A 76 -12.47 18.63 13.80
C SER A 76 -13.38 17.75 14.67
N GLY A 77 -12.87 16.90 15.57
CA GLY A 77 -11.50 16.46 15.86
C GLY A 77 -11.52 15.36 16.91
N GLY A 78 -10.38 14.71 17.20
CA GLY A 78 -10.28 13.71 18.27
C GLY A 78 -9.37 12.53 17.95
N ILE A 79 -8.38 12.29 18.81
CA ILE A 79 -7.42 11.17 18.74
C ILE A 79 -7.99 9.99 19.55
N ILE A 80 -7.80 8.74 19.11
CA ILE A 80 -7.43 7.59 19.97
C ILE A 80 -7.02 6.37 19.13
N ARG A 81 -6.10 5.56 19.67
CA ARG A 81 -5.57 4.33 19.05
C ARG A 81 -6.48 3.13 19.36
N GLY A 82 -6.51 2.14 18.49
CA GLY A 82 -7.04 0.82 18.84
C GLY A 82 -6.75 -0.25 17.80
N LYS A 83 -6.46 -1.48 18.25
CA LYS A 83 -6.82 -2.66 17.45
C LYS A 83 -8.34 -2.66 17.37
N GLN A 84 -8.93 -2.54 16.18
CA GLN A 84 -10.34 -2.91 16.02
C GLN A 84 -10.46 -4.43 16.10
N LYS A 85 -10.44 -4.95 17.34
CA LYS A 85 -11.02 -6.24 17.65
C LYS A 85 -12.52 -6.06 17.46
N LEU A 86 -12.97 -6.25 16.22
CA LEU A 86 -14.38 -6.12 15.85
C LEU A 86 -15.15 -7.14 16.69
N GLU A 87 -15.95 -6.66 17.64
CA GLU A 87 -16.79 -7.53 18.45
C GLU A 87 -17.74 -8.29 17.52
N SER A 88 -18.08 -9.53 17.91
CA SER A 88 -18.72 -10.49 17.02
C SER A 88 -20.02 -9.93 16.45
N LEU A 89 -19.96 -9.45 15.20
CA LEU A 89 -21.10 -8.93 14.45
C LEU A 89 -22.03 -10.09 14.08
N GLU A 90 -22.87 -10.46 15.04
CA GLU A 90 -24.03 -11.32 14.83
C GLU A 90 -24.90 -10.74 13.70
N ALA A 91 -25.50 -11.63 12.90
CA ALA A 91 -26.12 -11.29 11.63
C ALA A 91 -27.52 -10.63 11.77
N ALA A 92 -27.57 -9.49 12.46
CA ALA A 92 -28.73 -8.60 12.45
C ALA A 92 -28.58 -7.57 11.31
N ALA A 93 -29.50 -7.60 10.33
CA ALA A 93 -29.59 -6.55 9.33
C ALA A 93 -29.97 -5.22 10.02
N ALA A 94 -29.07 -4.25 10.00
CA ALA A 94 -29.21 -3.00 10.75
C ALA A 94 -30.53 -2.26 10.43
N PRO A 95 -31.46 -2.11 11.40
CA PRO A 95 -32.73 -1.45 11.14
C PRO A 95 -32.57 0.00 10.67
N GLY A 96 -33.32 0.38 9.63
CA GLY A 96 -33.38 1.76 9.13
C GLY A 96 -32.38 2.13 8.02
N TYR A 97 -31.65 1.16 7.45
CA TYR A 97 -30.76 1.40 6.31
C TYR A 97 -31.01 0.42 5.17
N ASP A 98 -30.83 0.90 3.94
CA ASP A 98 -30.78 0.11 2.72
C ASP A 98 -29.35 0.11 2.16
N PHE A 99 -28.98 -0.96 1.45
CA PHE A 99 -27.65 -1.15 0.91
C PHE A 99 -27.71 -1.43 -0.60
N LEU A 100 -26.98 -0.64 -1.39
CA LEU A 100 -26.67 -0.99 -2.78
C LEU A 100 -25.21 -1.44 -2.85
N ASN A 101 -24.95 -2.58 -3.47
CA ASN A 101 -23.62 -3.13 -3.63
C ASN A 101 -23.20 -3.03 -5.10
N ARG A 102 -21.95 -2.66 -5.35
CA ARG A 102 -21.32 -2.64 -6.66
C ARG A 102 -20.02 -3.45 -6.60
N ASP A 103 -19.89 -4.43 -7.48
CA ASP A 103 -18.61 -5.11 -7.68
C ASP A 103 -17.59 -4.16 -8.33
N LEU A 104 -16.31 -4.34 -7.98
CA LEU A 104 -15.23 -3.62 -8.62
C LEU A 104 -15.11 -4.06 -10.08
N THR A 105 -14.90 -3.10 -10.97
CA THR A 105 -14.47 -3.38 -12.35
C THR A 105 -13.17 -4.19 -12.36
N PRO A 106 -12.83 -4.91 -13.45
CA PRO A 106 -11.60 -5.70 -13.51
C PRO A 106 -10.34 -4.90 -13.17
N ASP A 107 -10.29 -3.63 -13.56
CA ASP A 107 -9.13 -2.75 -13.34
C ASP A 107 -9.11 -2.13 -11.94
N GLU A 108 -10.26 -1.76 -11.36
CA GLU A 108 -10.35 -1.43 -9.92
C GLU A 108 -9.92 -2.63 -9.05
N LYS A 109 -10.34 -3.85 -9.41
CA LYS A 109 -10.01 -5.08 -8.67
C LYS A 109 -8.52 -5.41 -8.80
N ALA A 110 -7.94 -5.24 -9.99
CA ALA A 110 -6.51 -5.39 -10.21
C ALA A 110 -5.71 -4.36 -9.39
N GLU A 111 -6.14 -3.09 -9.35
CA GLU A 111 -5.49 -2.06 -8.53
C GLU A 111 -5.61 -2.37 -7.04
N VAL A 112 -6.81 -2.66 -6.51
CA VAL A 112 -7.01 -2.95 -5.08
C VAL A 112 -6.19 -4.17 -4.64
N GLY A 113 -6.24 -5.28 -5.38
CA GLY A 113 -5.42 -6.46 -5.10
C GLY A 113 -3.92 -6.15 -5.18
N ALA A 114 -3.50 -5.27 -6.09
CA ALA A 114 -2.12 -4.85 -6.21
C ALA A 114 -1.66 -3.98 -5.02
N VAL A 115 -2.48 -3.03 -4.56
CA VAL A 115 -2.16 -2.20 -3.38
C VAL A 115 -2.14 -3.05 -2.10
N ILE A 116 -3.04 -4.04 -1.95
CA ILE A 116 -2.99 -5.01 -0.84
C ILE A 116 -1.66 -5.79 -0.87
N LYS A 117 -1.29 -6.35 -2.03
CA LYS A 117 -0.01 -7.09 -2.21
C LYS A 117 1.23 -6.26 -2.01
N LEU A 118 1.16 -4.95 -2.26
CA LEU A 118 2.22 -4.02 -1.91
C LEU A 118 2.26 -3.80 -0.40
N SER A 119 1.15 -3.35 0.19
CA SER A 119 0.99 -3.01 1.62
C SER A 119 1.27 -4.18 2.59
N GLY A 120 1.06 -5.42 2.15
CA GLY A 120 1.36 -6.62 2.94
C GLY A 120 2.85 -6.99 3.00
N LYS A 121 3.72 -6.37 2.18
CA LYS A 121 5.17 -6.65 2.15
C LYS A 121 5.94 -5.67 3.04
N ASP A 122 6.82 -6.20 3.89
CA ASP A 122 7.65 -5.42 4.82
C ASP A 122 8.70 -4.55 4.12
N THR A 123 9.41 -5.17 3.18
CA THR A 123 10.50 -4.58 2.40
C THR A 123 10.56 -5.29 1.04
N ILE A 124 10.60 -4.51 -0.04
CA ILE A 124 10.96 -4.99 -1.39
C ILE A 124 12.36 -4.48 -1.69
N ILE A 125 13.27 -5.33 -2.18
CA ILE A 125 14.62 -4.90 -2.58
C ILE A 125 14.70 -4.83 -4.11
N VAL A 126 15.28 -3.74 -4.63
CA VAL A 126 15.48 -3.47 -6.06
C VAL A 126 16.97 -3.40 -6.36
N LEU A 127 17.41 -4.22 -7.31
CA LEU A 127 18.78 -4.24 -7.82
C LEU A 127 18.94 -3.29 -9.03
N PRO A 128 20.16 -2.78 -9.27
CA PRO A 128 20.39 -1.79 -10.32
C PRO A 128 20.22 -2.39 -11.72
N PRO A 129 19.88 -1.59 -12.73
CA PRO A 129 19.87 -2.03 -14.12
C PRO A 129 21.29 -2.21 -14.67
N ASP A 130 21.46 -3.16 -15.59
CA ASP A 130 22.63 -3.26 -16.46
C ASP A 130 22.37 -2.51 -17.78
N ASP A 131 22.09 -1.21 -17.68
CA ASP A 131 21.74 -0.31 -18.79
C ASP A 131 22.82 0.76 -19.07
N GLY A 132 23.88 0.81 -18.26
CA GLY A 132 24.94 1.82 -18.34
C GLY A 132 24.55 3.23 -17.89
N SER A 133 23.33 3.46 -17.39
CA SER A 133 22.77 4.79 -17.10
C SER A 133 23.48 5.61 -16.02
N GLY A 134 24.33 4.98 -15.20
CA GLY A 134 25.12 5.64 -14.15
C GLY A 134 24.33 6.09 -12.91
N TYR A 135 23.00 6.22 -12.99
CA TYR A 135 22.13 6.64 -11.88
C TYR A 135 22.21 5.73 -10.63
N PHE A 136 22.64 4.49 -10.81
CA PHE A 136 22.82 3.51 -9.75
C PHE A 136 24.30 3.28 -9.37
N SER A 137 25.19 4.25 -9.60
CA SER A 137 26.61 4.15 -9.24
C SER A 137 26.84 4.21 -7.72
N SER A 138 26.34 5.23 -7.04
CA SER A 138 26.38 5.43 -5.58
C SER A 138 25.23 6.35 -5.13
N TYR A 139 24.78 6.22 -3.87
CA TYR A 139 23.90 7.19 -3.24
C TYR A 139 24.73 8.28 -2.55
N ASN A 140 25.28 9.22 -3.32
CA ASN A 140 26.08 10.34 -2.79
C ASN A 140 25.21 11.46 -2.15
N GLY A 141 24.19 11.07 -1.39
CA GLY A 141 23.19 11.93 -0.75
C GLY A 141 22.21 12.67 -1.68
N THR A 142 22.51 12.77 -2.98
CA THR A 142 21.63 13.33 -4.01
C THR A 142 20.80 12.24 -4.69
N ILE A 143 19.56 12.58 -5.06
CA ILE A 143 18.64 11.67 -5.76
C ILE A 143 18.69 11.96 -7.26
N ALA A 144 18.88 10.92 -8.07
CA ALA A 144 18.64 10.98 -9.52
C ALA A 144 17.18 10.62 -9.83
N GLU A 145 16.51 11.43 -10.67
CA GLU A 145 15.11 11.18 -11.10
C GLU A 145 14.94 9.81 -11.80
N GLY A 146 15.97 9.37 -12.54
CA GLY A 146 15.98 8.03 -13.16
C GLY A 146 15.85 6.89 -12.15
N THR A 147 16.43 7.04 -10.96
CA THR A 147 16.29 6.05 -9.87
C THR A 147 14.84 5.95 -9.40
N LYS A 148 14.17 7.09 -9.16
CA LYS A 148 12.77 7.12 -8.66
C LYS A 148 11.83 6.34 -9.58
N LEU A 149 11.91 6.62 -10.89
CA LEU A 149 11.05 6.00 -11.89
C LEU A 149 11.39 4.52 -12.10
N TYR A 150 12.68 4.14 -12.11
CA TYR A 150 13.08 2.74 -12.19
C TYR A 150 12.57 1.91 -11.00
N VAL A 151 12.68 2.45 -9.78
CA VAL A 151 12.16 1.81 -8.57
C VAL A 151 10.65 1.60 -8.65
N PHE A 152 9.89 2.59 -9.15
CA PHE A 152 8.46 2.40 -9.42
C PHE A 152 8.22 1.25 -10.39
N ASN A 153 8.88 1.30 -11.56
CA ASN A 153 8.64 0.36 -12.65
C ASN A 153 8.94 -1.08 -12.24
N ARG A 154 10.01 -1.35 -11.47
CA ARG A 154 10.31 -2.70 -10.96
C ARG A 154 9.27 -3.22 -9.97
N VAL A 155 8.66 -2.35 -9.17
CA VAL A 155 7.56 -2.73 -8.27
C VAL A 155 6.30 -3.03 -9.09
N ALA A 156 6.01 -2.22 -10.10
CA ALA A 156 4.89 -2.37 -11.01
C ALA A 156 5.00 -3.62 -11.92
N GLU A 157 6.19 -3.96 -12.42
CA GLU A 157 6.47 -5.20 -13.16
C GLU A 157 6.07 -6.44 -12.35
N SER A 158 6.38 -6.44 -11.04
CA SER A 158 6.00 -7.53 -10.13
C SER A 158 4.49 -7.62 -9.85
N ASN A 159 3.72 -6.59 -10.24
CA ASN A 159 2.35 -6.37 -9.77
C ASN A 159 1.59 -5.37 -10.66
N GLY A 160 1.36 -5.71 -11.94
CA GLY A 160 0.88 -4.78 -12.98
C GLY A 160 -0.44 -4.06 -12.71
N GLY A 161 -1.23 -4.50 -11.71
CA GLY A 161 -2.40 -3.76 -11.22
C GLY A 161 -2.07 -2.37 -10.67
N LEU A 162 -0.83 -2.12 -10.22
CA LEU A 162 -0.39 -0.79 -9.78
C LEU A 162 -0.39 0.26 -10.92
N LEU A 163 -0.38 -0.18 -12.19
CA LEU A 163 -0.42 0.68 -13.38
C LEU A 163 -1.85 1.02 -13.84
N LYS A 164 -2.89 0.46 -13.21
CA LYS A 164 -4.27 0.59 -13.71
C LYS A 164 -4.89 1.96 -13.43
N ILE A 165 -4.55 2.58 -12.29
CA ILE A 165 -4.95 3.95 -11.93
C ILE A 165 -6.49 4.17 -12.05
N ALA A 166 -7.28 3.11 -11.84
CA ALA A 166 -8.72 3.06 -12.02
C ALA A 166 -9.50 3.60 -10.80
N LEU A 167 -8.92 3.53 -9.59
CA LEU A 167 -9.47 4.21 -8.42
C LEU A 167 -9.25 5.73 -8.52
N ALA A 168 -10.23 6.51 -8.06
CA ALA A 168 -10.03 7.94 -7.83
C ALA A 168 -8.90 8.17 -6.82
N SER A 169 -8.03 9.16 -7.06
CA SER A 169 -6.80 9.40 -6.26
C SER A 169 -7.05 9.47 -4.74
N ARG A 170 -8.13 10.14 -4.31
CA ARG A 170 -8.55 10.20 -2.90
C ARG A 170 -8.82 8.82 -2.30
N ILE A 171 -9.40 7.90 -3.07
CA ILE A 171 -9.70 6.53 -2.64
C ILE A 171 -8.43 5.68 -2.58
N ARG A 172 -7.53 5.82 -3.56
CA ARG A 172 -6.19 5.20 -3.54
C ARG A 172 -5.39 5.60 -2.30
N GLN A 173 -5.38 6.90 -1.95
CA GLN A 173 -4.67 7.39 -0.77
C GLN A 173 -5.33 6.93 0.54
N LEU A 174 -6.67 6.87 0.60
CA LEU A 174 -7.38 6.29 1.75
C LEU A 174 -7.10 4.78 1.89
N LEU A 175 -7.02 4.04 0.77
CA LEU A 175 -6.65 2.62 0.73
C LEU A 175 -5.22 2.41 1.26
N LYS A 176 -4.23 3.14 0.73
CA LYS A 176 -2.84 3.12 1.22
C LYS A 176 -2.77 3.40 2.73
N ASN A 177 -3.44 4.45 3.20
CA ASN A 177 -3.41 4.85 4.60
C ASN A 177 -4.11 3.85 5.53
N ARG A 178 -5.25 3.26 5.12
CA ARG A 178 -5.98 2.28 5.93
C ARG A 178 -5.28 0.91 5.95
N LEU A 179 -4.67 0.48 4.85
CA LEU A 179 -3.84 -0.72 4.83
C LEU A 179 -2.56 -0.52 5.66
N ALA A 180 -1.92 0.65 5.60
CA ALA A 180 -0.77 0.95 6.45
C ALA A 180 -1.13 0.92 7.96
N ALA A 181 -2.30 1.43 8.33
CA ALA A 181 -2.81 1.33 9.69
C ALA A 181 -3.15 -0.12 10.10
N TYR A 182 -3.64 -0.95 9.16
CA TYR A 182 -3.93 -2.37 9.39
C TYR A 182 -2.67 -3.21 9.59
N PHE A 183 -1.70 -3.11 8.69
CA PHE A 183 -0.42 -3.83 8.77
C PHE A 183 0.56 -3.21 9.79
N GLY A 184 0.20 -2.08 10.41
CA GLY A 184 1.02 -1.35 11.39
C GLY A 184 2.27 -0.67 10.82
N LYS A 185 2.40 -0.62 9.50
CA LYS A 185 3.61 -0.19 8.76
C LYS A 185 3.26 0.30 7.36
N GLN A 186 4.06 1.20 6.80
CA GLN A 186 4.07 1.42 5.35
C GLN A 186 5.10 0.50 4.69
N SER A 187 4.72 -0.10 3.55
CA SER A 187 5.63 -0.91 2.75
C SER A 187 6.67 -0.05 2.05
N ARG A 188 7.93 -0.38 2.29
CA ARG A 188 9.10 0.32 1.74
C ARG A 188 9.72 -0.47 0.59
N VAL A 189 10.30 0.25 -0.36
CA VAL A 189 11.06 -0.35 -1.46
C VAL A 189 12.48 0.18 -1.35
N CYS A 190 13.49 -0.68 -1.26
CA CYS A 190 14.88 -0.27 -1.03
C CYS A 190 15.75 -0.62 -2.24
N SER A 191 16.46 0.37 -2.77
CA SER A 191 17.47 0.16 -3.80
C SER A 191 18.79 -0.27 -3.18
N VAL A 192 19.53 -1.11 -3.89
CA VAL A 192 20.98 -1.30 -3.70
C VAL A 192 21.71 -0.72 -4.90
N TYR A 193 22.82 -0.02 -4.67
CA TYR A 193 23.65 0.63 -5.68
C TYR A 193 24.86 -0.23 -6.04
N ASN A 194 25.50 0.08 -7.17
CA ASN A 194 26.63 -0.69 -7.69
C ASN A 194 27.86 -0.68 -6.77
N ASN A 195 28.09 0.38 -6.00
CA ASN A 195 29.13 0.44 -4.96
C ASN A 195 28.73 -0.23 -3.63
N GLY A 196 27.48 -0.67 -3.48
CA GLY A 196 26.92 -1.25 -2.26
C GLY A 196 26.24 -0.28 -1.30
N ASP A 197 26.02 0.99 -1.68
CA ASP A 197 25.09 1.85 -0.92
C ASP A 197 23.66 1.31 -1.03
N SER A 198 22.80 1.67 -0.09
CA SER A 198 21.37 1.40 -0.16
C SER A 198 20.52 2.55 0.37
N VAL A 199 19.27 2.66 -0.08
CA VAL A 199 18.30 3.65 0.40
C VAL A 199 16.88 3.12 0.18
N CYS A 200 15.95 3.48 1.06
CA CYS A 200 14.54 3.09 0.93
C CYS A 200 13.68 4.27 0.46
N TRP A 201 12.63 3.93 -0.29
CA TRP A 201 11.71 4.82 -0.99
C TRP A 201 10.29 4.60 -0.50
N GLN A 202 9.55 5.71 -0.38
CA GLN A 202 8.11 5.70 -0.29
C GLN A 202 7.54 5.78 -1.70
N ILE A 203 6.76 4.76 -2.08
CA ILE A 203 6.13 4.72 -3.41
C ILE A 203 4.90 5.62 -3.44
N ASP A 204 4.87 6.53 -4.42
CA ASP A 204 3.67 7.24 -4.83
C ASP A 204 3.03 6.52 -6.03
N LEU A 205 1.79 6.06 -5.84
CA LEU A 205 0.98 5.35 -6.83
C LEU A 205 0.11 6.30 -7.69
N ALA A 206 0.16 7.61 -7.44
CA ALA A 206 -0.42 8.65 -8.29
C ALA A 206 0.64 9.35 -9.17
N CYS A 207 1.92 9.36 -8.76
CA CYS A 207 3.02 9.93 -9.53
C CYS A 207 4.29 9.04 -9.47
N PRO A 208 4.54 8.17 -10.46
CA PRO A 208 5.70 7.27 -10.51
C PRO A 208 7.08 7.93 -10.37
N SER A 209 7.22 9.17 -10.84
CA SER A 209 8.45 9.98 -10.73
C SER A 209 8.54 10.79 -9.44
N CYS A 210 7.47 10.89 -8.64
CA CYS A 210 7.46 11.67 -7.40
C CYS A 210 7.96 10.88 -6.18
N ASN A 211 8.37 9.61 -6.32
CA ASN A 211 8.85 8.77 -5.22
C ASN A 211 9.91 9.47 -4.37
N THR A 212 9.60 9.64 -3.08
CA THR A 212 10.49 10.24 -2.08
C THR A 212 11.39 9.17 -1.48
N SER A 213 12.65 9.51 -1.18
CA SER A 213 13.45 8.66 -0.28
C SER A 213 12.94 8.81 1.16
N ILE A 214 13.22 7.84 2.02
CA ILE A 214 12.84 7.88 3.43
C ILE A 214 14.06 8.31 4.24
N ASN A 215 13.98 9.44 4.94
CA ASN A 215 15.12 10.03 5.64
C ASN A 215 15.73 9.06 6.67
N GLY A 216 17.06 8.94 6.66
CA GLY A 216 17.79 8.04 7.57
C GLY A 216 17.80 6.56 7.16
N THR A 217 17.13 6.19 6.06
CA THR A 217 17.23 4.82 5.49
C THR A 217 18.44 4.63 4.58
N ALA A 218 19.03 5.73 4.11
CA ALA A 218 20.23 5.72 3.29
C ALA A 218 21.45 5.22 4.08
N LYS A 219 22.18 4.25 3.54
CA LYS A 219 23.36 3.65 4.17
C LYS A 219 24.46 3.31 3.19
N ASP A 220 25.70 3.41 3.64
CA ASP A 220 26.87 2.95 2.88
C ASP A 220 27.00 1.42 2.90
N VAL A 221 27.96 0.90 2.12
CA VAL A 221 28.33 -0.52 2.03
C VAL A 221 28.84 -1.13 3.36
N ARG A 222 28.94 -0.35 4.44
CA ARG A 222 29.33 -0.78 5.80
C ARG A 222 28.19 -0.63 6.82
N GLY A 223 27.03 -0.08 6.41
CA GLY A 223 25.86 0.16 7.24
C GLY A 223 25.82 1.52 7.96
N ASN A 224 26.79 2.41 7.72
CA ASN A 224 26.77 3.78 8.24
C ASN A 224 25.68 4.59 7.54
N ILE A 225 24.96 5.45 8.26
CA ILE A 225 23.90 6.28 7.67
C ILE A 225 24.52 7.35 6.76
N LEU A 226 24.01 7.45 5.53
CA LEU A 226 24.36 8.49 4.56
C LEU A 226 23.39 9.68 4.66
N PRO A 227 23.84 10.92 4.39
CA PRO A 227 22.95 12.09 4.33
C PRO A 227 21.85 11.87 3.28
N SER A 228 20.60 12.22 3.60
CA SER A 228 19.49 12.19 2.64
C SER A 228 19.11 13.61 2.22
N THR A 229 19.14 13.93 0.93
CA THR A 229 18.52 15.16 0.41
C THR A 229 17.20 14.84 -0.28
N GLY A 230 16.18 15.67 -0.09
CA GLY A 230 14.85 15.50 -0.71
C GLY A 230 14.03 14.31 -0.19
N GLY A 231 14.38 13.71 0.95
CA GLY A 231 13.62 12.61 1.55
C GLY A 231 12.46 13.08 2.42
N GLU A 232 11.45 12.22 2.58
CA GLU A 232 10.28 12.46 3.42
C GLU A 232 10.61 12.20 4.90
N PRO A 233 10.15 13.04 5.85
CA PRO A 233 10.52 12.96 7.27
C PRO A 233 9.79 11.83 8.05
N ILE A 234 9.17 10.87 7.36
CA ILE A 234 8.50 9.75 8.01
C ILE A 234 9.55 8.78 8.53
N GLY A 235 9.51 8.50 9.84
CA GLY A 235 10.42 7.56 10.48
C GLY A 235 10.22 6.15 9.92
N GLY A 236 11.21 5.66 9.18
CA GLY A 236 11.23 4.31 8.63
C GLY A 236 12.59 3.68 8.87
N GLU A 237 12.58 2.44 9.38
CA GLU A 237 13.80 1.67 9.54
C GLU A 237 14.27 1.20 8.15
N GLY A 238 15.56 1.36 7.82
CA GLY A 238 16.07 1.09 6.46
C GLY A 238 16.29 -0.40 6.16
N LEU A 239 17.39 -0.70 5.47
CA LEU A 239 17.96 -2.05 5.46
C LEU A 239 18.91 -2.23 6.66
N THR A 240 19.02 -3.44 7.18
CA THR A 240 20.23 -3.87 7.89
C THR A 240 21.27 -4.23 6.83
N VAL A 241 22.46 -3.66 6.93
CA VAL A 241 23.59 -3.92 6.03
C VAL A 241 24.70 -4.54 6.86
N VAL A 242 25.17 -5.72 6.47
CA VAL A 242 26.25 -6.46 7.14
C VAL A 242 27.32 -6.79 6.10
N ASN A 243 28.52 -6.22 6.28
CA ASN A 243 29.64 -6.44 5.37
C ASN A 243 30.49 -7.62 5.88
N THR A 244 30.49 -8.72 5.13
CA THR A 244 31.28 -9.94 5.41
C THR A 244 32.03 -10.33 4.14
N PRO A 245 33.21 -9.73 3.87
CA PRO A 245 33.94 -9.89 2.62
C PRO A 245 34.12 -11.38 2.24
N PRO A 246 33.88 -11.76 0.96
CA PRO A 246 33.67 -10.91 -0.22
C PRO A 246 32.25 -10.36 -0.41
N ASN A 247 31.31 -10.63 0.50
CA ASN A 247 29.89 -10.34 0.33
C ASN A 247 29.41 -9.18 1.21
N VAL A 248 28.35 -8.51 0.74
CA VAL A 248 27.57 -7.56 1.54
C VAL A 248 26.13 -8.08 1.59
N ASN A 249 25.60 -8.15 2.81
CA ASN A 249 24.34 -8.80 3.12
C ASN A 249 23.31 -7.73 3.48
N TYR A 250 22.15 -7.79 2.84
CA TYR A 250 21.05 -6.85 3.00
C TYR A 250 19.82 -7.57 3.53
N GLY A 251 19.27 -7.09 4.64
CA GLY A 251 18.09 -7.65 5.29
C GLY A 251 17.11 -6.55 5.72
N PRO A 252 15.87 -6.91 6.12
CA PRO A 252 14.98 -6.01 6.81
C PRO A 252 15.66 -5.44 8.07
N ALA A 253 15.35 -4.18 8.42
CA ALA A 253 15.78 -3.61 9.69
C ALA A 253 15.35 -4.47 10.90
N GLY A 254 16.14 -4.43 11.97
CA GLY A 254 15.96 -5.29 13.15
C GLY A 254 16.43 -6.73 12.97
N GLY A 255 16.64 -7.19 11.73
CA GLY A 255 17.24 -8.50 11.44
C GLY A 255 18.61 -8.64 12.09
N THR A 256 18.76 -9.68 12.92
CA THR A 256 19.95 -9.97 13.74
C THR A 256 20.46 -11.40 13.49
N ALA A 257 20.44 -11.82 12.22
CA ALA A 257 20.90 -13.12 11.74
C ALA A 257 20.18 -14.31 12.39
N SER A 258 18.91 -14.12 12.77
CA SER A 258 18.08 -15.14 13.41
C SER A 258 17.52 -16.17 12.41
N LYS A 259 17.15 -17.35 12.93
CA LYS A 259 16.67 -18.54 12.19
C LYS A 259 15.22 -18.43 11.68
N SER A 260 14.92 -17.28 11.08
CA SER A 260 13.68 -16.98 10.38
C SER A 260 13.83 -15.82 9.38
N GLU A 261 15.04 -15.27 9.22
CA GLU A 261 15.30 -14.09 8.40
C GLU A 261 15.60 -14.44 6.94
N VAL A 262 15.17 -13.56 6.04
CA VAL A 262 15.48 -13.64 4.61
C VAL A 262 16.49 -12.54 4.28
N TRP A 263 17.67 -12.94 3.80
CA TRP A 263 18.79 -12.07 3.51
C TRP A 263 19.19 -12.16 2.03
N LEU A 264 19.49 -11.01 1.44
CA LEU A 264 20.06 -10.87 0.10
C LEU A 264 21.58 -10.69 0.24
N PHE A 265 22.35 -11.66 -0.27
CA PHE A 265 23.81 -11.63 -0.30
C PHE A 265 24.26 -11.17 -1.67
N CYS A 266 25.09 -10.13 -1.76
CA CYS A 266 25.62 -9.63 -3.03
C CYS A 266 27.16 -9.59 -3.02
N SER A 267 27.77 -9.99 -4.13
CA SER A 267 29.23 -9.94 -4.35
C SER A 267 29.59 -8.79 -5.30
N TYR A 268 30.68 -8.09 -5.00
CA TYR A 268 31.07 -6.84 -5.66
C TYR A 268 32.47 -6.93 -6.27
N ILE A 269 32.63 -6.49 -7.51
CA ILE A 269 33.94 -6.38 -8.18
C ILE A 269 34.01 -5.04 -8.92
N GLY A 270 35.10 -4.29 -8.73
CA GLY A 270 35.34 -3.03 -9.44
C GLY A 270 34.29 -1.93 -9.22
N GLY A 271 33.55 -1.96 -8.11
CA GLY A 271 32.45 -1.04 -7.85
C GLY A 271 31.16 -1.33 -8.63
N LYS A 272 30.95 -2.60 -9.03
CA LYS A 272 29.68 -3.13 -9.54
C LYS A 272 29.23 -4.36 -8.76
N ILE A 273 27.91 -4.57 -8.70
CA ILE A 273 27.32 -5.87 -8.34
C ILE A 273 27.61 -6.86 -9.47
N VAL A 274 28.11 -8.05 -9.13
CA VAL A 274 28.37 -9.13 -10.10
C VAL A 274 27.41 -10.30 -9.93
N SER A 275 27.01 -10.58 -8.69
CA SER A 275 26.02 -11.60 -8.36
C SER A 275 25.28 -11.23 -7.08
N CYS A 276 24.03 -11.67 -6.97
CA CYS A 276 23.33 -11.71 -5.69
C CYS A 276 22.53 -13.01 -5.57
N TYR A 277 22.35 -13.52 -4.35
CA TYR A 277 21.46 -14.65 -4.05
C TYR A 277 20.65 -14.38 -2.77
N ILE A 278 19.50 -15.03 -2.65
CA ILE A 278 18.63 -14.95 -1.47
C ILE A 278 18.82 -16.22 -0.66
N GLN A 279 19.09 -16.08 0.64
CA GLN A 279 19.13 -17.19 1.59
C GLN A 279 18.10 -16.94 2.70
N LYS A 280 17.50 -18.04 3.19
CA LYS A 280 16.63 -18.06 4.37
C LYS A 280 17.33 -18.87 5.46
N PHE A 281 17.16 -18.46 6.71
CA PHE A 281 17.71 -19.12 7.90
C PHE A 281 16.61 -19.65 8.82
#